data_AF-R0MPH1-F1
#
_entry.id   AF-R0MPH1-F1
#
_cell.length_a   1.000
_cell.length_b   1.000
_cell.length_c   1.000
_cell.angle_alpha   90.00
_cell.angle_beta   90.00
_cell.angle_gamma   90.00
#
_symmetry.space_group_name_H-M   'P 1'
#
loop_
_entity.id
_entity.type
_entity.pdbx_description
1 polymer ?
#
loop_
_entity_poly.entity_id
_entity_poly.type
_entity_poly.pdbx_seq_one_letter_code
_entity_poly.pdbx_strand_id
1 'polypeptide(L)'
;MLMKEEYSEDWETIEHEMMHVEDYFSNHKIAFTEKMAKLYFLKNLKDANSNDKIYECLDRSKKQLVEIKKKGVEVRDDIEKISKEIYDTEMAHKNISLEVYEKEYNEMVEELKQLEIDLKNQDEFTEVNNKYQGLCTEVKNKSEQIAYLEKEIAFLAVSELEEEYHKLKEEKSRLESKQKRLSVIQYEKYIEELYFYYSTFISFFNKLIDMEVTSSISGSSIFIKCHNENIDVEIIIKDEGIQDIKILKT
;
A
#
# COMPACT_ATOMS: atom_id res chain seq x y z
N MET A 1 -27.56 58.55 -20.94
CA MET A 1 -26.48 59.42 -21.46
C MET A 1 -25.37 58.49 -21.94
N LEU A 2 -24.76 58.80 -23.10
CA LEU A 2 -23.89 57.97 -23.96
C LEU A 2 -24.70 57.15 -24.99
N MET A 3 -25.13 57.81 -26.08
CA MET A 3 -24.43 58.11 -27.34
C MET A 3 -24.62 56.95 -28.34
N LYS A 4 -25.54 57.17 -29.28
CA LYS A 4 -25.62 56.45 -30.55
C LYS A 4 -24.33 56.75 -31.31
N GLU A 5 -23.53 55.73 -31.58
CA GLU A 5 -22.55 55.78 -32.66
C GLU A 5 -23.24 55.24 -33.92
N GLU A 6 -23.61 56.16 -34.81
CA GLU A 6 -23.82 55.86 -36.23
C GLU A 6 -22.45 55.56 -36.83
N TYR A 7 -22.20 54.29 -37.16
CA TYR A 7 -21.10 53.94 -38.05
C TYR A 7 -21.59 54.11 -39.49
N SER A 8 -21.44 55.31 -40.04
CA SER A 8 -21.28 55.49 -41.49
C SER A 8 -19.80 55.29 -41.81
N GLU A 9 -19.39 54.04 -42.01
CA GLU A 9 -18.09 53.78 -42.61
C GLU A 9 -18.18 54.03 -44.12
N ASP A 10 -17.86 55.27 -44.51
CA ASP A 10 -17.46 55.62 -45.87
C ASP A 10 -16.11 54.94 -46.16
N TRP A 11 -16.13 53.75 -46.77
CA TRP A 11 -14.92 53.08 -47.22
C TRP A 11 -14.46 53.67 -48.56
N GLU A 12 -13.84 54.86 -48.54
CA GLU A 12 -12.98 55.36 -49.63
C GLU A 12 -11.66 54.57 -49.65
N THR A 13 -11.73 53.33 -50.11
CA THR A 13 -10.52 52.51 -50.33
C THR A 13 -10.06 52.71 -51.78
N ILE A 14 -8.75 52.70 -52.03
CA ILE A 14 -8.17 52.76 -53.40
C ILE A 14 -8.84 51.73 -54.33
N GLU A 15 -9.24 50.57 -53.81
CA GLU A 15 -9.98 49.55 -54.56
C GLU A 15 -11.37 50.01 -55.01
N HIS A 16 -12.09 50.75 -54.16
CA HIS A 16 -13.39 51.34 -54.49
C HIS A 16 -13.24 52.45 -55.55
N GLU A 17 -12.25 53.33 -55.42
CA GLU A 17 -11.94 54.34 -56.46
C GLU A 17 -11.51 53.68 -57.79
N MET A 18 -10.70 52.62 -57.73
CA MET A 18 -10.28 51.88 -58.91
C MET A 18 -11.47 51.22 -59.62
N MET A 19 -12.44 50.71 -58.87
CA MET A 19 -13.69 50.16 -59.41
C MET A 19 -14.50 51.25 -60.17
N HIS A 20 -14.63 52.45 -59.61
CA HIS A 20 -15.32 53.57 -60.29
C HIS A 20 -14.56 54.06 -61.53
N VAL A 21 -13.23 54.06 -61.51
CA VAL A 21 -12.39 54.41 -62.65
C VAL A 21 -12.52 53.37 -63.76
N GLU A 22 -12.51 52.08 -63.42
CA GLU A 22 -12.74 51.00 -64.38
C GLU A 22 -14.13 51.10 -65.02
N ASP A 23 -15.17 51.36 -64.22
CA ASP A 23 -16.53 51.59 -64.71
C ASP A 23 -16.61 52.82 -65.63
N TYR A 24 -15.93 53.92 -65.28
CA TYR A 24 -15.87 55.12 -66.12
C TYR A 24 -15.17 54.86 -67.45
N PHE A 25 -14.03 54.16 -67.45
CA PHE A 25 -13.31 53.81 -68.68
C PHE A 25 -14.10 52.81 -69.53
N SER A 26 -14.78 51.86 -68.90
CA SER A 26 -15.66 50.90 -69.58
C SER A 26 -16.81 51.62 -70.27
N ASN A 27 -17.47 52.54 -69.56
CA ASN A 27 -18.54 53.39 -70.10
C ASN A 27 -18.05 54.27 -71.26
N HIS A 28 -16.88 54.90 -71.12
CA HIS A 28 -16.29 55.71 -72.20
C HIS A 28 -15.93 54.85 -73.43
N LYS A 29 -15.40 53.64 -73.22
CA LYS A 29 -15.09 52.69 -74.29
C LYS A 29 -16.37 52.23 -75.01
N ILE A 30 -17.43 51.94 -74.27
CA ILE A 30 -18.75 51.60 -74.83
C ILE A 30 -19.27 52.78 -75.66
N ALA A 31 -19.27 54.00 -75.10
CA ALA A 31 -19.73 55.20 -75.80
C ALA A 31 -18.91 55.50 -77.07
N PHE A 32 -17.59 55.29 -77.03
CA PHE A 32 -16.73 55.44 -78.20
C PHE A 32 -17.03 54.37 -79.27
N THR A 33 -17.24 53.12 -78.85
CA THR A 33 -17.59 52.02 -79.77
C THR A 33 -18.96 52.27 -80.40
N GLU A 34 -19.94 52.76 -79.64
CA GLU A 34 -21.26 53.14 -80.12
C GLU A 34 -21.17 54.31 -81.12
N LYS A 35 -20.39 55.35 -80.80
CA LYS A 35 -20.15 56.49 -81.70
C LYS A 35 -19.51 56.03 -83.01
N MET A 36 -18.51 55.15 -82.95
CA MET A 36 -17.85 54.59 -84.14
C MET A 36 -18.80 53.71 -84.94
N ALA A 37 -19.60 52.86 -84.30
CA ALA A 37 -20.61 52.04 -84.98
C ALA A 37 -21.65 52.90 -85.72
N LYS A 38 -22.14 53.98 -85.08
CA LYS A 38 -23.05 54.96 -85.71
C LYS A 38 -22.41 55.67 -86.90
N LEU A 39 -21.13 56.06 -86.80
CA LEU A 39 -20.38 56.68 -87.90
C LEU A 39 -20.16 55.71 -89.07
N TYR A 40 -19.79 54.46 -88.80
CA TYR A 40 -19.66 53.42 -89.82
C TYR A 40 -21.00 53.14 -90.51
N PHE A 41 -22.09 53.07 -89.75
CA PHE A 41 -23.44 52.91 -90.30
C PHE A 41 -23.84 54.07 -91.23
N LEU A 42 -23.61 55.32 -90.81
CA LEU A 42 -23.86 56.52 -91.61
C LEU A 42 -23.00 56.59 -92.88
N LYS A 43 -21.75 56.14 -92.80
CA LYS A 43 -20.83 56.11 -93.96
C LYS A 43 -21.28 55.06 -94.97
N ASN A 44 -21.68 53.87 -94.51
CA ASN A 44 -22.21 52.81 -95.38
C ASN A 44 -23.56 53.17 -96.02
N LEU A 45 -24.36 54.04 -95.39
CA LEU A 45 -25.58 54.61 -95.98
C LEU A 45 -25.29 55.61 -97.12
N LYS A 46 -24.17 56.34 -97.06
CA LYS A 46 -23.81 57.36 -98.06
C LYS A 46 -23.21 56.79 -99.33
N ASP A 47 -22.57 55.61 -99.26
CA ASP A 47 -21.87 54.98 -100.40
C ASP A 47 -22.72 53.93 -101.18
N ALA A 48 -24.00 53.72 -100.83
CA ALA A 48 -24.81 52.64 -101.40
C ALA A 48 -25.91 53.12 -102.35
N ASN A 49 -25.68 52.98 -103.66
CA ASN A 49 -26.73 52.75 -104.67
C ASN A 49 -27.29 51.30 -104.56
N SER A 50 -27.38 50.77 -103.34
CA SER A 50 -27.61 49.34 -103.06
C SER A 50 -28.42 49.22 -101.77
N ASN A 51 -29.69 49.66 -101.84
CA ASN A 51 -30.66 49.52 -100.76
C ASN A 51 -30.77 48.06 -100.26
N ASP A 52 -30.62 47.07 -101.16
CA ASP A 52 -30.74 45.65 -100.82
C ASP A 52 -29.72 45.17 -99.77
N LYS A 53 -28.46 45.62 -99.83
CA LYS A 53 -27.42 45.19 -98.86
C LYS A 53 -27.65 45.73 -97.44
N ILE A 54 -28.28 46.90 -97.32
CA ILE A 54 -28.61 47.51 -96.02
C ILE A 54 -29.78 46.76 -95.38
N TYR A 55 -30.81 46.42 -96.17
CA TYR A 55 -31.93 45.61 -95.69
C TYR A 55 -31.46 44.19 -95.28
N GLU A 56 -30.58 43.56 -96.05
CA GLU A 56 -29.96 42.27 -95.67
C GLU A 56 -29.17 42.36 -94.36
N CYS A 57 -28.39 43.42 -94.16
CA CYS A 57 -27.66 43.64 -92.91
C CYS A 57 -28.61 43.85 -91.74
N LEU A 58 -29.71 44.58 -91.93
CA LEU A 58 -30.70 44.88 -90.90
C LEU A 58 -31.49 43.62 -90.51
N ASP A 59 -31.86 42.79 -91.49
CA ASP A 59 -32.48 41.49 -91.25
C ASP A 59 -31.53 40.50 -90.56
N ARG A 60 -30.24 40.50 -90.92
CA ARG A 60 -29.22 39.70 -90.24
C ARG A 60 -29.05 40.14 -88.78
N SER A 61 -28.95 41.43 -88.53
CA SER A 61 -28.88 41.99 -87.17
C SER A 61 -30.14 41.69 -86.36
N LYS A 62 -31.32 41.76 -86.98
CA LYS A 62 -32.59 41.40 -86.32
C LYS A 62 -32.64 39.91 -85.97
N LYS A 63 -32.21 39.02 -86.87
CA LYS A 63 -32.12 37.58 -86.61
C LYS A 63 -31.13 37.28 -85.49
N GLN A 64 -29.94 37.90 -85.52
CA GLN A 64 -28.93 37.77 -84.45
C GLN A 64 -29.44 38.29 -83.10
N LEU A 65 -30.18 39.41 -83.08
CA LEU A 65 -30.76 39.95 -81.86
C LEU A 65 -31.81 39.01 -81.25
N VAL A 66 -32.64 38.37 -82.08
CA VAL A 66 -33.60 37.35 -81.63
C VAL A 66 -32.87 36.12 -81.08
N GLU A 67 -31.80 35.68 -81.74
CA GLU A 67 -30.98 34.55 -81.27
C GLU A 67 -30.28 34.85 -79.94
N ILE A 68 -29.66 36.03 -79.82
CA ILE A 68 -29.02 36.50 -78.58
C ILE A 68 -30.06 36.62 -77.47
N LYS A 69 -31.26 37.12 -77.76
CA LYS A 69 -32.34 37.20 -76.77
C LYS A 69 -32.79 35.82 -76.28
N LYS A 70 -32.90 34.83 -77.19
CA LYS A 70 -33.20 33.44 -76.82
C LYS A 70 -32.10 32.84 -75.94
N LYS A 71 -30.84 32.96 -76.37
CA LYS A 71 -29.67 32.54 -75.57
C LYS A 71 -29.61 33.23 -74.21
N GLY A 72 -29.97 34.52 -74.14
CA GLY A 72 -30.03 35.26 -72.88
C GLY A 72 -31.14 34.81 -71.94
N VAL A 73 -32.24 34.26 -72.46
CA VAL A 73 -33.28 33.60 -71.65
C VAL A 73 -32.77 32.25 -71.16
N GLU A 74 -32.20 31.42 -72.04
CA GLU A 74 -31.62 30.12 -71.66
C GLU A 74 -30.54 30.28 -70.58
N VAL A 75 -29.61 31.22 -70.75
CA VAL A 75 -28.56 31.52 -69.76
C VAL A 75 -29.15 32.03 -68.45
N ARG A 76 -30.25 32.79 -68.48
CA ARG A 76 -30.92 33.24 -67.25
C ARG A 76 -31.53 32.06 -66.50
N ASP A 77 -32.19 31.15 -67.21
CA ASP A 77 -32.79 29.96 -66.62
C ASP A 77 -31.70 29.04 -66.03
N ASP A 78 -30.56 28.91 -66.73
CA ASP A 78 -29.38 28.19 -66.22
C ASP A 78 -28.79 28.86 -64.97
N ILE A 79 -28.65 30.18 -64.96
CA ILE A 79 -28.19 30.93 -63.78
C ILE A 79 -29.15 30.73 -62.60
N GLU A 80 -30.46 30.79 -62.83
CA GLU A 80 -31.45 30.55 -61.77
C GLU A 80 -31.33 29.14 -61.20
N LYS A 81 -31.16 28.14 -62.07
CA LYS A 81 -30.98 26.74 -61.67
C LYS A 81 -29.69 26.55 -60.85
N ILE A 82 -28.56 27.07 -61.33
CA ILE A 82 -27.27 26.99 -60.63
C ILE A 82 -27.36 27.71 -59.28
N SER A 83 -28.01 28.87 -59.22
CA SER A 83 -28.16 29.62 -57.97
C SER A 83 -28.97 28.85 -56.92
N LYS A 84 -30.02 28.14 -57.33
CA LYS A 84 -30.78 27.24 -56.45
C LYS A 84 -29.93 26.06 -55.98
N GLU A 85 -29.20 25.42 -56.89
CA GLU A 85 -28.32 24.29 -56.54
C GLU A 85 -27.20 24.71 -55.57
N ILE A 86 -26.61 25.88 -55.75
CA ILE A 86 -25.62 26.44 -54.82
C ILE A 86 -26.24 26.65 -53.44
N TYR A 87 -27.38 27.35 -53.37
CA TYR A 87 -28.04 27.63 -52.10
C TYR A 87 -28.42 26.34 -51.35
N ASP A 88 -29.00 25.36 -52.06
CA ASP A 88 -29.39 24.08 -51.47
C ASP A 88 -28.15 23.31 -50.95
N THR A 89 -27.05 23.35 -51.70
CA THR A 89 -25.78 22.71 -51.30
C THR A 89 -25.15 23.39 -50.08
N GLU A 90 -25.15 24.73 -50.03
CA GLU A 90 -24.65 25.50 -48.89
C GLU A 90 -25.45 25.22 -47.62
N MET A 91 -26.79 25.17 -47.74
CA MET A 91 -27.67 24.85 -46.62
C MET A 91 -27.48 23.40 -46.14
N ALA A 92 -27.35 22.45 -47.07
CA ALA A 92 -27.04 21.06 -46.73
C ALA A 92 -25.69 20.93 -46.02
N HIS A 93 -24.64 21.59 -46.53
CA HIS A 93 -23.32 21.59 -45.92
C HIS A 93 -23.34 22.18 -44.51
N LYS A 94 -24.04 23.30 -44.31
CA LYS A 94 -24.19 23.94 -43.01
C LYS A 94 -24.87 23.02 -42.00
N ASN A 95 -25.95 22.35 -42.41
CA ASN A 95 -26.67 21.42 -41.54
C ASN A 95 -25.81 20.21 -41.16
N ILE A 96 -25.12 19.59 -42.13
CA ILE A 96 -24.21 18.47 -41.86
C ILE A 96 -23.10 18.90 -40.90
N SER A 97 -22.52 20.09 -41.11
CA SER A 97 -21.47 20.61 -40.24
C SER A 97 -21.97 20.79 -38.80
N LEU A 98 -23.17 21.36 -38.63
CA LEU A 98 -23.80 21.52 -37.32
C LEU A 98 -24.06 20.18 -36.62
N GLU A 99 -24.58 19.18 -37.35
CA GLU A 99 -24.83 17.84 -36.80
C GLU A 99 -23.52 17.15 -36.36
N VAL A 100 -22.46 17.28 -37.14
CA VAL A 100 -21.13 16.74 -36.79
C VAL A 100 -20.58 17.42 -35.54
N TYR A 101 -20.62 18.76 -35.49
CA TYR A 101 -20.14 19.50 -34.30
C TYR A 101 -20.97 19.20 -33.06
N GLU A 102 -22.29 19.07 -33.19
CA GLU A 102 -23.16 18.71 -32.06
C GLU A 102 -22.85 17.30 -31.54
N LYS A 103 -22.56 16.36 -32.44
CA LYS A 103 -22.13 15.02 -32.07
C LYS A 103 -20.78 15.02 -31.35
N GLU A 104 -19.77 15.68 -31.90
CA GLU A 104 -18.44 15.80 -31.27
C GLU A 104 -18.53 16.48 -29.90
N TYR A 105 -19.35 17.53 -29.79
CA TYR A 105 -19.59 18.21 -28.53
C TYR A 105 -20.22 17.27 -27.49
N ASN A 106 -21.24 16.50 -27.88
CA ASN A 106 -21.88 15.54 -26.97
C ASN A 106 -20.93 14.42 -26.54
N GLU A 107 -20.10 13.90 -27.44
CA GLU A 107 -19.07 12.91 -27.12
C GLU A 107 -18.06 13.45 -26.09
N MET A 108 -17.55 14.67 -26.29
CA MET A 108 -16.66 15.34 -25.34
C MET A 108 -17.31 15.57 -23.97
N VAL A 109 -18.60 15.91 -23.93
CA VAL A 109 -19.34 16.10 -22.68
C VAL A 109 -19.48 14.78 -21.91
N GLU A 110 -19.74 13.67 -22.59
CA GLU A 110 -19.81 12.36 -21.94
C GLU A 110 -18.43 11.89 -21.46
N GLU A 111 -17.35 12.13 -22.22
CA GLU A 111 -15.98 11.86 -21.77
C GLU A 111 -15.63 12.67 -20.50
N LEU A 112 -16.02 13.95 -20.44
CA LEU A 112 -15.80 14.78 -19.24
C LEU A 112 -16.57 14.26 -18.03
N LYS A 113 -17.84 13.84 -18.20
CA LYS A 113 -18.61 13.22 -17.11
C LYS A 113 -17.94 11.93 -16.62
N GLN A 114 -17.42 11.12 -17.53
CA GLN A 114 -16.71 9.90 -17.15
C GLN A 114 -15.43 10.21 -16.36
N LEU A 115 -14.67 11.23 -16.78
CA LEU A 115 -13.49 11.69 -16.05
C LEU A 115 -13.81 12.23 -14.66
N GLU A 116 -14.94 12.94 -14.49
CA GLU A 116 -15.39 13.39 -13.17
C GLU A 116 -15.72 12.21 -12.24
N ILE A 117 -16.34 11.16 -12.77
CA ILE A 117 -16.61 9.92 -12.02
C ILE A 117 -15.29 9.24 -11.63
N ASP A 118 -14.36 9.13 -12.56
CA ASP A 118 -13.06 8.48 -12.31
C ASP A 118 -12.23 9.25 -11.27
N LEU A 119 -12.25 10.59 -11.32
CA LEU A 119 -11.60 11.44 -10.32
C LEU A 119 -12.20 11.20 -8.94
N LYS A 120 -13.53 11.17 -8.82
CA LYS A 120 -14.21 10.88 -7.56
C LYS A 120 -13.85 9.50 -7.01
N ASN A 121 -13.80 8.49 -7.87
CA ASN A 121 -13.38 7.14 -7.49
C ASN A 121 -11.93 7.11 -7.00
N GLN A 122 -11.04 7.90 -7.61
CA GLN A 122 -9.65 8.02 -7.20
C GLN A 122 -9.52 8.68 -5.81
N ASP A 123 -10.32 9.70 -5.52
CA ASP A 123 -10.35 10.34 -4.20
C ASP A 123 -10.84 9.37 -3.12
N GLU A 124 -11.93 8.63 -3.39
CA GLU A 124 -12.44 7.60 -2.49
C GLU A 124 -11.40 6.49 -2.26
N PHE A 125 -10.71 6.04 -3.32
CA PHE A 125 -9.63 5.07 -3.21
C PHE A 125 -8.48 5.58 -2.35
N THR A 126 -8.10 6.85 -2.51
CA THR A 126 -7.03 7.48 -1.75
C THR A 126 -7.38 7.57 -0.26
N GLU A 127 -8.63 7.91 0.07
CA GLU A 127 -9.13 7.94 1.45
C GLU A 127 -9.08 6.53 2.08
N VAL A 128 -9.55 5.51 1.37
CA VAL A 128 -9.53 4.12 1.83
C VAL A 128 -8.10 3.64 2.03
N ASN A 129 -7.19 3.94 1.09
CA ASN A 129 -5.79 3.57 1.19
C ASN A 129 -5.11 4.22 2.41
N ASN A 130 -5.39 5.49 2.70
CA ASN A 130 -4.87 6.17 3.88
C ASN A 130 -5.38 5.53 5.18
N LYS A 131 -6.67 5.19 5.24
CA LYS A 131 -7.25 4.45 6.39
C LYS A 131 -6.58 3.08 6.57
N TYR A 132 -6.36 2.35 5.47
CA TYR A 132 -5.70 1.06 5.49
C TYR A 132 -4.25 1.16 6.00
N GLN A 133 -3.47 2.14 5.53
CA GLN A 133 -2.11 2.39 6.02
C GLN A 133 -2.09 2.74 7.52
N GLY A 134 -3.06 3.53 7.98
CA GLY A 134 -3.25 3.82 9.40
C GLY A 134 -3.47 2.55 10.22
N LEU A 135 -4.40 1.69 9.79
CA LEU A 135 -4.68 0.41 10.44
C LEU A 135 -3.48 -0.54 10.44
N CYS A 136 -2.73 -0.64 9.33
CA CYS A 136 -1.51 -1.45 9.27
C CYS A 136 -0.47 -0.98 10.29
N THR A 137 -0.32 0.33 10.45
CA THR A 137 0.61 0.92 11.44
C THR A 137 0.15 0.60 12.86
N GLU A 138 -1.15 0.69 13.14
CA GLU A 138 -1.72 0.34 14.44
C GLU A 138 -1.52 -1.16 14.75
N VAL A 139 -1.82 -2.05 13.81
CA VAL A 139 -1.61 -3.50 13.95
C VAL A 139 -0.14 -3.81 14.23
N LYS A 140 0.79 -3.15 13.52
CA LYS A 140 2.22 -3.32 13.76
C LYS A 140 2.61 -2.91 15.18
N ASN A 141 2.16 -1.73 15.64
CA ASN A 141 2.42 -1.25 17.00
C ASN A 141 1.84 -2.20 18.06
N LYS A 142 0.62 -2.72 17.84
CA LYS A 142 0.00 -3.70 18.74
C LYS A 142 0.76 -5.03 18.76
N SER A 143 1.22 -5.50 17.61
CA SER A 143 2.05 -6.71 17.53
C SER A 143 3.38 -6.55 18.28
N GLU A 144 4.01 -5.39 18.18
CA GLU A 144 5.24 -5.09 18.92
C GLU A 144 4.99 -5.02 20.44
N GLN A 145 3.86 -4.45 20.87
CA GLN A 145 3.42 -4.45 22.27
C GLN A 145 3.17 -5.88 22.80
N ILE A 146 2.50 -6.73 22.01
CA ILE A 146 2.27 -8.13 22.39
C ILE A 146 3.62 -8.86 22.57
N ALA A 147 4.53 -8.72 21.61
CA ALA A 147 5.85 -9.35 21.70
C ALA A 147 6.68 -8.86 22.90
N TYR A 148 6.53 -7.59 23.29
CA TYR A 148 7.13 -7.06 24.51
C TYR A 148 6.52 -7.71 25.76
N LEU A 149 5.19 -7.76 25.86
CA LEU A 149 4.49 -8.35 27.00
C LEU A 149 4.77 -9.86 27.13
N GLU A 150 4.89 -10.58 26.02
CA GLU A 150 5.28 -12.01 26.04
C GLU A 150 6.66 -12.21 26.64
N LYS A 151 7.63 -11.34 26.32
CA LYS A 151 8.96 -11.37 26.93
C LYS A 151 8.93 -11.04 28.41
N GLU A 152 8.11 -10.07 28.80
CA GLU A 152 7.95 -9.67 30.21
C GLU A 152 7.33 -10.81 31.04
N ILE A 153 6.28 -11.46 30.53
CA ILE A 153 5.67 -12.63 31.17
C ILE A 153 6.69 -13.77 31.30
N ALA A 154 7.45 -14.06 30.25
CA ALA A 154 8.48 -15.09 30.29
C ALA A 154 9.56 -14.77 31.34
N PHE A 155 9.98 -13.51 31.44
CA PHE A 155 10.94 -13.07 32.44
C PHE A 155 10.40 -13.23 33.86
N LEU A 156 9.17 -12.78 34.12
CA LEU A 156 8.53 -12.92 35.44
C LEU A 156 8.37 -14.39 35.83
N ALA A 157 7.95 -15.25 34.91
CA ALA A 157 7.82 -16.69 35.18
C ALA A 157 9.17 -17.33 35.57
N VAL A 158 10.27 -16.94 34.92
CA VAL A 158 11.62 -17.39 35.30
C VAL A 158 12.00 -16.87 36.68
N SER A 159 11.73 -15.59 36.97
CA SER A 159 12.02 -14.98 38.27
C SER A 159 11.25 -15.64 39.42
N GLU A 160 9.97 -15.97 39.22
CA GLU A 160 9.15 -16.70 40.21
C GLU A 160 9.71 -18.10 40.46
N LEU A 161 10.10 -18.81 39.39
CA LEU A 161 10.70 -20.14 39.47
C LEU A 161 12.05 -20.12 40.21
N GLU A 162 12.86 -19.08 39.99
CA GLU A 162 14.12 -18.86 40.71
C GLU A 162 13.89 -18.61 42.20
N GLU A 163 12.88 -17.81 42.56
CA GLU A 163 12.54 -17.55 43.95
C GLU A 163 12.04 -18.82 44.65
N GLU A 164 11.21 -19.62 43.98
CA GLU A 164 10.72 -20.90 44.50
C GLU A 164 11.86 -21.92 44.66
N TYR A 165 12.79 -21.99 43.71
CA TYR A 165 14.00 -22.80 43.81
C TYR A 165 14.84 -22.41 45.03
N HIS A 166 15.01 -21.11 45.29
CA HIS A 166 15.73 -20.63 46.46
C HIS A 166 15.04 -21.05 47.77
N LYS A 167 13.73 -20.90 47.88
CA LYS A 167 12.94 -21.34 49.04
C LYS A 167 13.07 -22.86 49.29
N LEU A 168 12.93 -23.67 48.24
CA LEU A 168 13.10 -25.12 48.32
C LEU A 168 14.51 -25.53 48.75
N LYS A 169 15.54 -24.83 48.25
CA LYS A 169 16.94 -25.07 48.60
C LYS A 169 17.22 -24.77 50.09
N GLU A 170 16.68 -23.67 50.60
CA GLU A 170 16.77 -23.34 52.02
C GLU A 170 16.04 -24.36 52.90
N GLU A 171 14.84 -24.76 52.51
CA GLU A 171 14.07 -25.78 53.23
C GLU A 171 14.78 -27.14 53.25
N LYS A 172 15.35 -27.56 52.12
CA LYS A 172 16.19 -28.76 52.05
C LYS A 172 17.36 -28.68 53.04
N SER A 173 18.10 -27.57 53.04
CA SER A 173 19.22 -27.37 53.98
C SER A 173 18.79 -27.43 55.45
N ARG A 174 17.63 -26.84 55.77
CA ARG A 174 17.02 -26.89 57.11
C ARG A 174 16.66 -28.32 57.50
N LEU A 175 16.03 -29.08 56.60
CA LEU A 175 15.63 -30.47 56.85
C LEU A 175 16.84 -31.39 57.01
N GLU A 176 17.86 -31.26 56.16
CA GLU A 176 19.11 -32.01 56.28
C GLU A 176 19.80 -31.74 57.63
N SER A 177 19.83 -30.47 58.07
CA SER A 177 20.38 -30.10 59.37
C SER A 177 19.59 -30.71 60.53
N LYS A 178 18.25 -30.72 60.42
CA LYS A 178 17.37 -31.35 61.42
C LYS A 178 17.54 -32.87 61.45
N GLN A 179 17.66 -33.51 60.28
CA GLN A 179 17.91 -34.95 60.16
C GLN A 179 19.24 -35.31 60.82
N LYS A 180 20.33 -34.58 60.52
CA LYS A 180 21.64 -34.79 61.17
C LYS A 180 21.53 -34.74 62.69
N ARG A 181 20.82 -33.74 63.24
CA ARG A 181 20.61 -33.63 64.70
C ARG A 181 19.82 -34.81 65.27
N LEU A 182 18.72 -35.20 64.62
CA LEU A 182 17.92 -36.35 65.06
C LEU A 182 18.70 -37.66 65.02
N SER A 183 19.51 -37.86 63.97
CA SER A 183 20.39 -39.02 63.87
C SER A 183 21.39 -39.06 65.02
N VAL A 184 22.04 -37.94 65.36
CA VAL A 184 22.96 -37.87 66.51
C VAL A 184 22.25 -38.27 67.81
N ILE A 185 21.07 -37.69 68.08
CA ILE A 185 20.29 -38.01 69.29
C ILE A 185 19.94 -39.51 69.37
N GLN A 186 19.57 -40.12 68.24
CA GLN A 186 19.29 -41.55 68.19
C GLN A 186 20.54 -42.38 68.47
N TYR A 187 21.68 -42.04 67.88
CA TYR A 187 22.94 -42.75 68.11
C TYR A 187 23.42 -42.63 69.56
N GLU A 188 23.32 -41.44 70.16
CA GLU A 188 23.66 -41.22 71.59
C GLU A 188 22.81 -42.12 72.49
N LYS A 189 21.48 -42.15 72.25
CA LYS A 189 20.58 -43.02 73.00
C LYS A 189 20.92 -44.50 72.84
N TYR A 190 21.22 -44.97 71.62
CA TYR A 190 21.63 -46.36 71.40
C TYR A 190 22.95 -46.70 72.13
N ILE A 191 23.90 -45.77 72.18
CA ILE A 191 25.15 -45.94 72.93
C ILE A 191 24.89 -46.03 74.43
N GLU A 192 24.02 -45.17 74.97
CA GLU A 192 23.61 -45.22 76.38
C GLU A 192 22.93 -46.53 76.74
N GLU A 193 21.99 -47.00 75.91
CA GLU A 193 21.33 -48.30 76.09
C GLU A 193 22.33 -49.46 76.05
N LEU A 194 23.25 -49.47 75.08
CA LEU A 194 24.31 -50.48 74.99
C LEU A 194 25.20 -50.50 76.24
N TYR A 195 25.58 -49.33 76.74
CA TYR A 195 26.36 -49.21 77.97
C TYR A 195 25.58 -49.70 79.20
N PHE A 196 24.29 -49.39 79.29
CA PHE A 196 23.43 -49.90 80.37
C PHE A 196 23.30 -51.43 80.33
N TYR A 197 23.09 -52.01 79.16
CA TYR A 197 23.07 -53.48 78.99
C TYR A 197 24.40 -54.10 79.38
N TYR A 198 25.52 -53.54 78.91
CA TYR A 198 26.86 -54.02 79.22
C TYR A 198 27.16 -53.97 80.73
N SER A 199 26.87 -52.84 81.39
CA SER A 199 27.09 -52.68 82.84
C SER A 199 26.19 -53.61 83.67
N THR A 200 24.92 -53.79 83.28
CA THR A 200 24.00 -54.73 83.93
C THR A 200 24.46 -56.17 83.77
N PHE A 201 24.92 -56.53 82.57
CA PHE A 201 25.46 -57.84 82.26
C PHE A 201 26.72 -58.14 83.09
N ILE A 202 27.68 -57.22 83.15
CA ILE A 202 28.86 -57.36 84.02
C ILE A 202 28.46 -57.50 85.48
N SER A 203 27.52 -56.67 85.97
CA SER A 203 27.07 -56.77 87.36
C SER A 203 26.44 -58.13 87.67
N PHE A 204 25.65 -58.67 86.74
CA PHE A 204 25.10 -60.02 86.85
C PHE A 204 26.20 -61.09 86.84
N PHE A 205 27.18 -60.99 85.95
CA PHE A 205 28.31 -61.91 85.88
C PHE A 205 29.15 -61.89 87.16
N ASN A 206 29.45 -60.71 87.69
CA ASN A 206 30.20 -60.56 88.94
C ASN A 206 29.46 -61.23 90.11
N LYS A 207 28.13 -61.12 90.16
CA LYS A 207 27.30 -61.78 91.19
C LYS A 207 27.22 -63.30 91.03
N LEU A 208 27.32 -63.80 89.80
CA LEU A 208 27.14 -65.23 89.51
C LEU A 208 28.45 -66.03 89.72
N ILE A 209 29.59 -65.39 89.47
CA ILE A 209 30.92 -66.05 89.50
C ILE A 209 31.73 -65.64 90.75
N ASP A 210 31.21 -64.71 91.57
CA ASP A 210 31.93 -64.11 92.73
C ASP A 210 33.33 -63.62 92.30
N MET A 211 33.39 -63.06 91.08
CA MET A 211 34.59 -62.57 90.44
C MET A 211 34.41 -61.11 90.08
N GLU A 212 35.39 -60.28 90.39
CA GLU A 212 35.44 -58.90 89.94
C GLU A 212 36.00 -58.86 88.52
N VAL A 213 35.11 -58.63 87.54
CA VAL A 213 35.50 -58.46 86.14
C VAL A 213 35.71 -56.98 85.85
N THR A 214 36.92 -56.62 85.43
CA THR A 214 37.29 -55.29 84.95
C THR A 214 37.77 -55.36 83.51
N SER A 215 37.35 -54.42 82.68
CA SER A 215 37.77 -54.33 81.28
C SER A 215 38.52 -53.02 81.03
N SER A 216 39.65 -53.08 80.34
CA SER A 216 40.39 -51.90 79.88
C SER A 216 40.68 -52.00 78.39
N ILE A 217 40.65 -50.86 77.70
CA ILE A 217 40.88 -50.80 76.26
C ILE A 217 42.18 -50.02 76.03
N SER A 218 43.11 -50.60 75.28
CA SER A 218 44.34 -49.93 74.86
C SER A 218 44.56 -50.18 73.36
N GLY A 219 44.36 -49.14 72.55
CA GLY A 219 44.42 -49.24 71.09
C GLY A 219 43.32 -50.14 70.52
N SER A 220 43.69 -51.10 69.66
CA SER A 220 42.77 -52.10 69.08
C SER A 220 42.55 -53.34 69.96
N SER A 221 43.04 -53.31 71.21
CA SER A 221 43.06 -54.48 72.10
C SER A 221 42.19 -54.24 73.34
N ILE A 222 41.35 -55.22 73.67
CA ILE A 222 40.51 -55.25 74.87
C ILE A 222 41.14 -56.25 75.84
N PHE A 223 41.40 -55.78 77.06
CA PHE A 223 41.94 -56.59 78.16
C PHE A 223 40.83 -56.77 79.20
N ILE A 224 40.41 -58.01 79.43
CA ILE A 224 39.42 -58.36 80.46
C ILE A 224 40.18 -59.07 81.59
N LYS A 225 40.16 -58.49 82.78
CA LYS A 225 40.73 -59.07 83.99
C LYS A 225 39.60 -59.54 84.89
N CYS A 226 39.62 -60.81 85.25
CA CYS A 226 38.68 -61.42 86.19
C CYS A 226 39.47 -61.78 87.45
N HIS A 227 39.14 -61.16 88.58
CA HIS A 227 39.78 -61.40 89.88
C HIS A 227 38.82 -62.18 90.80
N ASN A 228 39.29 -63.28 91.39
CA ASN A 228 38.69 -63.94 92.56
C ASN A 228 39.78 -64.07 93.64
N GLU A 229 39.40 -64.27 94.90
CA GLU A 229 40.33 -64.55 96.01
C GLU A 229 41.33 -65.68 95.69
N ASN A 230 40.98 -66.59 94.77
CA ASN A 230 41.77 -67.78 94.44
C ASN A 230 42.52 -67.71 93.09
N ILE A 231 42.11 -66.86 92.14
CA ILE A 231 42.59 -66.89 90.74
C ILE A 231 42.45 -65.51 90.10
N ASP A 232 43.51 -65.04 89.45
CA ASP A 232 43.47 -63.94 88.49
C ASP A 232 43.48 -64.49 87.06
N VAL A 233 42.54 -64.06 86.22
CA VAL A 233 42.50 -64.42 84.79
C VAL A 233 42.52 -63.15 83.94
N GLU A 234 43.49 -63.04 83.04
CA GLU A 234 43.57 -61.96 82.06
C GLU A 234 43.29 -62.52 80.66
N ILE A 235 42.22 -62.05 80.02
CA ILE A 235 41.82 -62.39 78.66
C ILE A 235 42.18 -61.22 77.75
N ILE A 236 42.95 -61.49 76.69
CA ILE A 236 43.36 -60.50 75.70
C ILE A 236 42.59 -60.76 74.41
N ILE A 237 41.82 -59.77 73.98
CA ILE A 237 41.01 -59.81 72.75
C ILE A 237 41.58 -58.78 71.77
N LYS A 238 41.87 -59.20 70.54
CA LYS A 238 42.31 -58.33 69.44
C LYS A 238 41.66 -58.77 68.14
N ASP A 239 41.37 -57.80 67.26
CA ASP A 239 40.89 -58.04 65.90
C ASP A 239 39.73 -59.07 65.85
N GLU A 240 38.70 -58.81 66.67
CA GLU A 240 37.45 -59.59 66.76
C GLU A 240 37.54 -61.01 67.37
N GLY A 241 38.72 -61.43 67.87
CA GLY A 241 38.90 -62.75 68.49
C GLY A 241 39.64 -62.74 69.84
N ILE A 242 39.37 -63.75 70.68
CA ILE A 242 40.17 -64.03 71.88
C ILE A 242 41.54 -64.55 71.43
N GLN A 243 42.60 -63.80 71.74
CA GLN A 243 43.95 -64.17 71.33
C GLN A 243 44.70 -64.94 72.42
N ASP A 244 44.47 -64.60 73.69
CA ASP A 244 45.18 -65.23 74.79
C ASP A 244 44.36 -65.20 76.08
N ILE A 245 44.51 -66.23 76.92
CA ILE A 245 43.92 -66.32 78.27
C ILE A 245 45.03 -66.71 79.24
N LYS A 246 45.46 -65.75 80.05
CA LYS A 246 46.49 -65.94 81.07
C LYS A 246 45.84 -66.17 82.42
N ILE A 247 46.10 -67.32 83.02
CA ILE A 247 45.75 -67.60 84.41
C ILE A 247 46.95 -67.20 85.27
N LEU A 248 46.83 -66.08 85.96
CA LEU A 248 47.74 -65.60 86.97
C LEU A 248 47.30 -66.24 88.29
N LYS A 249 48.06 -67.20 88.81
CA LYS A 249 47.85 -67.67 90.18
C LYS A 249 48.32 -66.57 91.13
N THR A 250 47.52 -66.28 92.15
CA THR A 250 47.93 -65.49 93.31
C THR A 250 49.15 -66.12 93.98
#